data_AF-A0A350XRA8-F1
#
_entry.id   AF-A0A350XRA8-F1
#
_cell.length_a   1.000
_cell.length_b   1.000
_cell.length_c   1.000
_cell.angle_alpha   90.00
_cell.angle_beta   90.00
_cell.angle_gamma   90.00
#
_symmetry.space_group_name_H-M   'P 1'
#
loop_
_entity.id
_entity.type
_entity.pdbx_description
1 polymer ?
#
loop_
_entity_poly.entity_id
_entity_poly.type
_entity_poly.pdbx_seq_one_letter_code
_entity_poly.pdbx_strand_id
1 'polypeptide(L)'
;MRPTLLIALCGIALGLGSCGGDPSFECGTLEVVLTRVESGQELRYPMGGWHEARTGYDLVRVRLEPPQGERNPAKCDLALGDAQGNRFEPVTSWWQLTGPGVLVWEFEVPDTASGLHLLLPDGTRVDLDL
;
A
#
# COMPACT_ATOMS: atom_id res chain seq x y z
N MET A 1 -27.51 -6.14 18.90
CA MET A 1 -26.03 -6.15 18.77
C MET A 1 -25.66 -4.81 18.13
N ARG A 2 -24.94 -3.97 18.87
CA ARG A 2 -24.60 -2.58 18.48
C ARG A 2 -23.31 -2.60 17.66
N PRO A 3 -23.20 -1.88 16.53
CA PRO A 3 -21.90 -1.55 15.96
C PRO A 3 -21.28 -0.44 16.81
N THR A 4 -20.11 -0.71 17.38
CA THR A 4 -19.30 0.30 18.06
C THR A 4 -18.59 1.11 17.00
N LEU A 5 -19.21 2.22 16.58
CA LEU A 5 -18.57 3.25 15.77
C LEU A 5 -17.62 4.03 16.68
N LEU A 6 -16.31 3.78 16.59
CA LEU A 6 -15.31 4.64 17.23
C LEU A 6 -15.16 5.89 16.38
N ILE A 7 -15.90 6.93 16.77
CA ILE A 7 -15.76 8.29 16.27
C ILE A 7 -14.37 8.77 16.71
N ALA A 8 -13.45 8.91 15.76
CA ALA A 8 -12.27 9.73 15.94
C ALA A 8 -12.72 11.18 16.18
N LEU A 9 -12.67 11.61 17.45
CA LEU A 9 -12.91 13.00 17.85
C LEU A 9 -11.75 13.87 17.37
N CYS A 10 -11.90 14.50 16.21
CA CYS A 10 -11.06 15.63 15.82
C CYS A 10 -11.65 16.91 16.42
N GLY A 11 -10.99 17.43 17.47
CA GLY A 11 -11.25 18.76 18.01
C GLY A 11 -10.93 19.83 16.97
N ILE A 12 -11.88 20.73 16.73
CA ILE A 12 -11.76 21.86 15.82
C ILE A 12 -10.77 22.86 16.42
N ALA A 13 -9.58 22.98 15.83
CA ALA A 13 -8.70 24.12 16.02
C ALA A 13 -7.98 24.42 14.69
N LEU A 14 -8.22 25.62 14.17
CA LEU A 14 -7.59 26.19 12.99
C LEU A 14 -6.07 26.22 13.17
N GLY A 15 -5.39 25.22 12.61
CA GLY A 15 -3.94 25.14 12.55
C GLY A 15 -3.55 24.11 11.49
N LEU A 16 -2.76 24.54 10.51
CA LEU A 16 -2.16 23.70 9.47
C LEU A 16 -1.24 22.65 10.13
N GLY A 17 -1.82 21.53 10.54
CA GLY A 17 -1.12 20.34 10.98
C GLY A 17 -1.76 19.17 10.26
N SER A 18 -1.07 18.65 9.24
CA SER A 18 -1.44 17.36 8.66
C SER A 18 -1.34 16.34 9.79
N CYS A 19 -2.48 15.87 10.31
CA CYS A 19 -2.56 14.65 11.09
C CYS A 19 -2.36 13.46 10.13
N GLY A 20 -1.18 13.39 9.51
CA GLY A 20 -0.77 12.29 8.65
C GLY A 20 -0.33 11.13 9.52
N GLY A 21 -1.29 10.41 10.09
CA GLY A 21 -1.02 9.01 10.44
C GLY A 21 -0.97 8.22 9.15
N ASP A 22 0.02 7.33 9.03
CA ASP A 22 0.06 6.36 7.93
C ASP A 22 -1.27 5.59 7.88
N PRO A 23 -1.89 5.41 6.70
CA PRO A 23 -3.18 4.75 6.64
C PRO A 23 -3.02 3.27 7.03
N SER A 24 -3.79 2.84 8.03
CA SER A 24 -3.91 1.43 8.43
C SER A 24 -5.17 0.80 7.88
N PHE A 25 -5.10 -0.48 7.56
CA PHE A 25 -6.22 -1.24 7.04
C PHE A 25 -6.10 -2.74 7.33
N GLU A 26 -7.22 -3.44 7.31
CA GLU A 26 -7.23 -4.89 7.46
C GLU A 26 -6.88 -5.56 6.14
N CYS A 27 -5.96 -6.52 6.21
CA CYS A 27 -5.71 -7.46 5.15
C CYS A 27 -5.86 -8.90 5.64
N GLY A 28 -6.99 -9.52 5.28
CA GLY A 28 -7.41 -10.78 5.88
C GLY A 28 -7.78 -10.56 7.35
N THR A 29 -6.95 -11.05 8.27
CA THR A 29 -7.15 -10.91 9.73
C THR A 29 -6.15 -9.97 10.39
N LEU A 30 -5.33 -9.28 9.59
CA LEU A 30 -4.15 -8.56 10.05
C LEU A 30 -4.28 -7.09 9.71
N GLU A 31 -4.13 -6.24 10.73
CA GLU A 31 -4.05 -4.79 10.51
C GLU A 31 -2.66 -4.43 10.01
N VAL A 32 -2.55 -3.86 8.82
CA VAL A 32 -1.29 -3.43 8.22
C VAL A 32 -1.29 -1.93 8.02
N VAL A 33 -0.11 -1.33 8.07
CA VAL A 33 0.10 0.11 7.92
C VAL A 33 0.84 0.36 6.63
N LEU A 34 0.32 1.23 5.77
CA LEU A 34 1.02 1.69 4.57
C LEU A 34 2.10 2.70 4.94
N THR A 35 3.37 2.29 4.89
CA THR A 35 4.49 3.14 5.32
C THR A 35 5.24 3.79 4.17
N ARG A 36 5.12 3.24 2.95
CA ARG A 36 5.76 3.84 1.78
C ARG A 36 5.13 3.42 0.46
N VAL A 37 5.10 4.36 -0.47
CA VAL A 37 4.85 4.12 -1.89
C VAL A 37 6.02 4.68 -2.69
N GLU A 38 6.52 3.93 -3.66
CA GLU A 38 7.57 4.36 -4.59
C GLU A 38 7.09 4.03 -6.01
N SER A 39 7.33 4.89 -6.99
CA SER A 39 6.99 4.63 -8.39
C SER A 39 8.11 5.02 -9.36
N GLY A 40 8.13 4.38 -10.52
CA GLY A 40 8.97 4.75 -11.65
C GLY A 40 9.38 3.57 -12.54
N GLN A 41 10.10 3.88 -13.62
CA GLN A 41 10.62 2.87 -14.57
C GLN A 41 11.62 1.90 -13.95
N GLU A 42 12.41 2.34 -12.97
CA GLU A 42 13.39 1.51 -12.24
C GLU A 42 13.22 1.72 -10.74
N LEU A 43 13.02 0.62 -9.99
CA LEU A 43 13.01 0.63 -8.52
C LEU A 43 14.13 -0.24 -7.95
N ARG A 44 15.02 0.39 -7.17
CA ARG A 44 16.18 -0.29 -6.57
C ARG A 44 15.81 -1.03 -5.29
N TYR A 45 16.40 -2.21 -5.09
CA TYR A 45 16.23 -2.97 -3.86
C TYR A 45 17.25 -2.55 -2.78
N PRO A 46 16.88 -2.56 -1.49
CA PRO A 46 17.81 -2.21 -0.40
C PRO A 46 19.07 -3.09 -0.33
N MET A 47 19.00 -4.34 -0.79
CA MET A 47 20.11 -5.31 -0.75
C MET A 47 20.94 -5.33 -2.05
N GLY A 48 20.72 -4.36 -2.95
CA GLY A 48 21.31 -4.33 -4.29
C GLY A 48 20.41 -4.97 -5.34
N GLY A 49 20.65 -4.60 -6.61
CA GLY A 49 19.77 -4.93 -7.73
C GLY A 49 18.64 -3.91 -7.93
N TRP A 50 17.95 -4.03 -9.06
CA TRP A 50 16.79 -3.22 -9.41
C TRP A 50 15.75 -4.07 -10.15
N HIS A 51 14.51 -3.61 -10.12
CA HIS A 51 13.46 -4.07 -11.02
C HIS A 51 13.20 -2.94 -12.01
N GLU A 52 13.19 -3.28 -13.30
CA GLU A 52 12.86 -2.37 -14.40
C GLU A 52 11.50 -2.76 -14.98
N ALA A 53 10.63 -1.78 -15.14
CA ALA A 53 9.34 -1.96 -15.77
C ALA A 53 9.51 -2.20 -17.27
N ARG A 54 8.56 -2.92 -17.88
CA ARG A 54 8.46 -2.95 -19.35
C ARG A 54 8.15 -1.56 -19.94
N THR A 55 8.59 -1.32 -21.17
CA THR A 55 8.35 -0.04 -21.88
C THR A 55 6.86 0.34 -21.90
N GLY A 56 6.56 1.57 -21.49
CA GLY A 56 5.18 2.11 -21.40
C GLY A 56 4.47 1.78 -20.08
N TYR A 57 5.19 1.24 -19.10
CA TYR A 57 4.69 0.92 -17.77
C TYR A 57 5.65 1.46 -16.71
N ASP A 58 5.13 1.87 -15.56
CA ASP A 58 5.91 2.13 -14.35
C ASP A 58 5.74 0.98 -13.36
N LEU A 59 6.78 0.74 -12.57
CA LEU A 59 6.66 -0.05 -11.36
C LEU A 59 6.09 0.84 -10.26
N VAL A 60 5.16 0.30 -9.50
CA VAL A 60 4.67 0.88 -8.24
C VAL A 60 4.97 -0.12 -7.14
N ARG A 61 5.76 0.30 -6.16
CA ARG A 61 6.10 -0.49 -4.98
C ARG A 61 5.40 0.07 -3.76
N VAL A 62 4.68 -0.81 -3.08
CA VAL A 62 3.95 -0.51 -1.86
C VAL A 62 4.61 -1.27 -0.70
N ARG A 63 4.93 -0.56 0.38
CA ARG A 63 5.51 -1.14 1.60
C ARG A 63 4.51 -1.06 2.73
N LEU A 64 4.21 -2.21 3.32
CA LEU A 64 3.31 -2.32 4.45
C LEU A 64 4.05 -2.89 5.66
N GLU A 65 3.75 -2.36 6.84
CA GLU A 65 4.22 -2.90 8.11
C GLU A 65 3.06 -3.61 8.83
N PRO A 66 3.24 -4.87 9.26
CA PRO A 66 2.28 -5.58 10.10
C PRO A 66 2.47 -5.21 11.58
N PRO A 67 1.54 -5.64 12.45
CA PRO A 67 1.65 -5.42 13.88
C PRO A 67 2.91 -6.08 14.44
N GLN A 68 3.50 -5.49 15.47
CA GLN A 68 4.70 -6.04 16.11
C GLN A 68 4.50 -7.51 16.53
N GLY A 69 5.38 -8.38 16.05
CA GLY A 69 5.40 -9.81 16.43
C GLY A 69 4.84 -10.75 15.36
N GLU A 70 4.18 -10.24 14.33
CA GLU A 70 3.72 -11.05 13.20
C GLU A 70 4.81 -11.23 12.15
N ARG A 71 4.89 -12.45 11.62
CA ARG A 71 6.03 -12.86 10.77
C ARG A 71 5.66 -13.24 9.34
N ASN A 72 4.37 -13.37 9.00
CA ASN A 72 3.98 -13.77 7.66
C ASN A 72 2.47 -13.58 7.35
N PRO A 73 2.07 -12.45 6.80
CA PRO A 73 0.70 -12.19 6.37
C PRO A 73 0.49 -12.56 4.89
N ALA A 74 1.11 -13.63 4.38
CA ALA A 74 1.07 -14.09 2.97
C ALA A 74 -0.32 -14.32 2.33
N LYS A 75 -1.41 -13.84 2.93
CA LYS A 75 -2.80 -13.96 2.48
C LYS A 75 -3.47 -12.60 2.24
N CYS A 76 -2.70 -11.63 1.77
CA CYS A 76 -3.19 -10.30 1.53
C CYS A 76 -3.35 -10.09 0.01
N ASP A 77 -4.56 -10.33 -0.49
CA ASP A 77 -4.92 -10.27 -1.92
C ASP A 77 -5.08 -8.81 -2.38
N LEU A 78 -3.98 -8.05 -2.35
CA LEU A 78 -3.94 -6.65 -2.77
C LEU A 78 -3.86 -6.52 -4.29
N ALA A 79 -4.51 -5.48 -4.79
CA ALA A 79 -4.32 -4.99 -6.15
C ALA A 79 -4.23 -3.47 -6.17
N LEU A 80 -3.83 -2.90 -7.31
CA LEU A 80 -4.03 -1.49 -7.61
C LEU A 80 -5.25 -1.29 -8.50
N GLY A 81 -5.94 -0.19 -8.27
CA GLY A 81 -6.91 0.39 -9.17
C GLY A 81 -6.46 1.76 -9.66
N ASP A 82 -7.04 2.23 -10.77
CA ASP A 82 -6.87 3.61 -11.25
C ASP A 82 -8.21 4.35 -11.35
N ALA A 83 -8.16 5.64 -11.68
CA ALA A 83 -9.35 6.48 -11.84
C ALA A 83 -10.28 6.03 -12.98
N GLN A 84 -9.78 5.21 -13.92
CA GLN A 84 -10.56 4.67 -15.04
C GLN A 84 -11.25 3.35 -14.69
N GLY A 85 -10.98 2.80 -13.50
CA GLY A 85 -11.53 1.54 -13.03
C GLY A 85 -10.77 0.31 -13.52
N ASN A 86 -9.56 0.49 -14.06
CA ASN A 86 -8.67 -0.64 -14.36
C ASN A 86 -8.15 -1.24 -13.06
N ARG A 87 -7.84 -2.53 -13.09
CA ARG A 87 -7.28 -3.27 -11.96
C ARG A 87 -5.96 -3.92 -12.36
N PHE A 88 -4.97 -3.82 -11.50
CA PHE A 88 -3.62 -4.34 -11.69
C PHE A 88 -3.26 -5.29 -10.56
N GLU A 89 -2.99 -6.54 -10.92
CA GLU A 89 -2.51 -7.56 -9.98
C GLU A 89 -1.02 -7.37 -9.70
N PRO A 90 -0.54 -7.77 -8.51
CA PRO A 90 0.87 -7.65 -8.17
C PRO A 90 1.69 -8.58 -9.06
N VAL A 91 2.78 -8.06 -9.62
CA VAL A 91 3.74 -8.87 -10.38
C VAL A 91 4.65 -9.67 -9.45
N THR A 92 4.87 -9.17 -8.24
CA THR A 92 5.56 -9.89 -7.17
C THR A 92 5.16 -9.33 -5.81
N SER A 93 5.29 -10.17 -4.78
CA SER A 93 5.15 -9.78 -3.39
C SER A 93 6.15 -10.56 -2.56
N TRP A 94 6.84 -9.92 -1.62
CA TRP A 94 7.79 -10.60 -0.75
C TRP A 94 7.87 -9.96 0.62
N TRP A 95 8.45 -10.73 1.53
CA TRP A 95 8.71 -10.31 2.89
C TRP A 95 10.17 -9.95 3.07
N GLN A 96 10.43 -8.72 3.53
CA GLN A 96 11.75 -8.28 3.93
C GLN A 96 11.98 -8.63 5.40
N LEU A 97 12.86 -9.61 5.65
CA LEU A 97 13.20 -10.10 6.99
C LEU A 97 14.14 -9.17 7.78
N THR A 98 14.69 -8.12 7.14
CA THR A 98 15.63 -7.20 7.78
C THR A 98 14.88 -6.03 8.43
N GLY A 99 14.86 -6.00 9.78
CA GLY A 99 14.17 -4.95 10.56
C GLY A 99 12.82 -5.40 11.13
N PRO A 100 11.92 -4.47 11.54
CA PRO A 100 10.51 -4.83 11.72
C PRO A 100 10.04 -5.38 10.37
N GLY A 101 9.55 -6.63 10.32
CA GLY A 101 9.36 -7.29 9.04
C GLY A 101 8.43 -6.48 8.12
N VAL A 102 8.91 -6.11 6.94
CA VAL A 102 8.18 -5.27 5.99
C VAL A 102 7.65 -6.14 4.88
N LEU A 103 6.40 -5.92 4.51
CA LEU A 103 5.81 -6.49 3.31
C LEU A 103 6.00 -5.55 2.14
N VAL A 104 6.32 -6.12 0.99
CA VAL A 104 6.44 -5.36 -0.23
C VAL A 104 5.59 -5.99 -1.32
N TRP A 105 4.76 -5.19 -1.97
CA TRP A 105 4.10 -5.51 -3.22
C TRP A 105 4.66 -4.64 -4.33
N GLU A 106 4.85 -5.22 -5.50
CA GLU A 106 5.12 -4.46 -6.72
C GLU A 106 4.07 -4.76 -7.78
N PHE A 107 3.73 -3.71 -8.49
CA PHE A 107 2.77 -3.71 -9.57
C PHE A 107 3.44 -3.09 -10.79
N GLU A 108 3.16 -3.62 -11.97
CA GLU A 108 3.41 -2.89 -13.21
C GLU A 108 2.10 -2.24 -13.66
N VAL A 109 2.10 -0.92 -13.76
CA VAL A 109 0.96 -0.12 -14.22
C VAL A 109 1.35 0.67 -15.45
N PRO A 110 0.46 0.87 -16.44
CA PRO A 110 0.76 1.75 -17.57
C PRO A 110 1.21 3.13 -17.08
N ASP A 111 2.21 3.73 -17.72
CA ASP A 111 2.73 5.08 -17.37
C ASP A 111 1.69 6.21 -17.55
N THR A 112 0.57 5.88 -18.21
CA THR A 112 -0.60 6.74 -18.41
C THR A 112 -1.69 6.56 -17.35
N ALA A 113 -1.55 5.57 -16.44
CA ALA A 113 -2.48 5.36 -15.34
C ALA A 113 -2.39 6.51 -14.33
N SER A 114 -3.52 6.93 -13.77
CA SER A 114 -3.59 8.05 -12.82
C SER A 114 -4.67 7.81 -11.77
N GLY A 115 -4.56 8.50 -10.63
CA GLY A 115 -5.46 8.28 -9.49
C GLY A 115 -5.33 6.86 -8.94
N LEU A 116 -4.09 6.40 -8.79
CA LEU A 116 -3.79 5.07 -8.31
C LEU A 116 -4.23 4.91 -6.84
N HIS A 117 -4.86 3.78 -6.54
CA HIS A 117 -5.31 3.44 -5.20
C HIS A 117 -5.16 1.94 -4.96
N LEU A 118 -4.89 1.54 -3.72
CA LEU A 118 -4.95 0.14 -3.33
C LEU A 118 -6.41 -0.32 -3.28
N LEU A 119 -6.64 -1.51 -3.82
CA LEU A 119 -7.88 -2.26 -3.71
C LEU A 119 -7.67 -3.36 -2.68
N LEU A 120 -8.34 -3.22 -1.54
CA LEU A 120 -8.30 -4.18 -0.45
C LEU A 120 -9.29 -5.33 -0.71
N PRO A 121 -9.10 -6.52 -0.10
CA PRO A 121 -9.98 -7.68 -0.30
C PRO A 121 -11.45 -7.44 0.10
N ASP A 122 -11.71 -6.52 1.02
CA ASP A 122 -13.04 -6.11 1.47
C ASP A 122 -13.72 -5.09 0.53
N GLY A 123 -13.02 -4.65 -0.53
CA GLY A 123 -13.47 -3.65 -1.49
C GLY A 123 -13.15 -2.20 -1.08
N THR A 124 -12.51 -1.99 0.07
CA THR A 124 -12.04 -0.68 0.51
C THR A 124 -10.93 -0.16 -0.41
N ARG A 125 -10.89 1.17 -0.58
CA ARG A 125 -9.90 1.87 -1.40
C ARG A 125 -9.00 2.73 -0.53
N VAL A 126 -7.70 2.67 -0.78
CA VAL A 126 -6.71 3.55 -0.14
C VAL A 126 -5.99 4.30 -1.23
N ASP A 127 -6.26 5.60 -1.35
CA ASP A 127 -5.62 6.45 -2.36
C ASP A 127 -4.11 6.53 -2.11
N LEU A 128 -3.33 6.42 -3.19
CA LEU A 128 -1.88 6.54 -3.15
C LEU A 128 -1.48 7.95 -3.57
N ASP A 129 -0.63 8.58 -2.77
CA ASP A 129 -0.03 9.88 -3.09
C ASP A 129 1.20 9.65 -3.98
N LEU A 130 0.98 9.67 -5.31
CA LEU A 130 1.97 9.42 -6.36
C LEU A 130 1.93 10.51 -7.43
#